data_AF-A0A7J3NUS7-F1
#
_entry.id   AF-A0A7J3NUS7-F1
#
_cell.length_a   1.000
_cell.length_b   1.000
_cell.length_c   1.000
_cell.angle_alpha   90.00
_cell.angle_beta   90.00
_cell.angle_gamma   90.00
#
_symmetry.space_group_name_H-M   'P 1'
#
loop_
_entity.id
_entity.type
_entity.pdbx_description
1 polymer ?
#
loop_
_entity_poly.entity_id
_entity_poly.type
_entity_poly.pdbx_seq_one_letter_code
_entity_poly.pdbx_strand_id
1 'polypeptide(L)'
;MAKFKVILSDPTEGISKSIELEGHRAAPLIGRKIGDIIDCTVLGLPGWKAQITGGSDKDGFPMRPDVHGGVRRDVILSEGPGFNPKKEGERRRKKVRGNTITEDIVQINMKVVEKPEGKSLKEKKEG
;
A
#
# COMPACT_ATOMS: atom_id res chain seq x y z
N MET A 1 5.74 8.98 -15.85
CA MET A 1 6.06 9.31 -14.45
C MET A 1 5.20 8.46 -13.55
N ALA A 2 5.80 7.85 -12.51
CA ALA A 2 5.03 7.08 -11.53
C ALA A 2 4.05 8.01 -10.81
N LYS A 3 2.75 7.68 -10.91
CA LYS A 3 1.66 8.35 -10.19
C LYS A 3 1.09 7.34 -9.22
N PHE A 4 1.28 7.59 -7.93
CA PHE A 4 0.78 6.73 -6.87
C PHE A 4 -0.36 7.42 -6.12
N LYS A 5 -1.47 6.71 -5.97
CA LYS A 5 -2.51 7.05 -5.00
C LYS A 5 -2.16 6.37 -3.68
N VAL A 6 -1.69 7.14 -2.71
CA VAL A 6 -1.38 6.62 -1.37
C VAL A 6 -2.61 6.77 -0.48
N ILE A 7 -3.07 5.67 0.10
CA ILE A 7 -4.12 5.67 1.10
C ILE A 7 -3.46 5.47 2.46
N LEU A 8 -3.49 6.51 3.29
CA LEU A 8 -2.99 6.48 4.65
C LEU A 8 -4.17 6.32 5.61
N SER A 9 -4.19 5.20 6.34
CA SER A 9 -5.23 4.90 7.31
C SER A 9 -4.68 5.01 8.74
N ASP A 10 -5.39 5.74 9.60
CA ASP A 10 -5.12 5.76 11.04
C ASP A 10 -6.10 4.85 11.77
N PRO A 11 -5.60 3.75 12.38
CA PRO A 11 -6.44 2.81 13.12
C PRO A 11 -7.01 3.41 14.42
N THR A 12 -6.41 4.47 14.97
CA THR A 12 -6.85 5.09 16.23
C THR A 12 -8.03 6.04 16.02
N GLU A 13 -8.04 6.79 14.92
CA GLU A 13 -9.14 7.70 14.57
C GLU A 13 -10.17 7.05 13.64
N GLY A 14 -9.85 5.91 13.01
CA GLY A 14 -10.71 5.24 12.03
C GLY A 14 -10.83 6.01 10.71
N ILE A 15 -9.92 6.96 10.45
CA ILE A 15 -9.96 7.85 9.29
C ILE A 15 -8.91 7.39 8.28
N SER A 16 -9.28 7.44 7.00
CA SER A 16 -8.36 7.25 5.88
C SER A 16 -8.27 8.52 5.05
N LYS A 17 -7.06 8.85 4.62
CA LYS A 17 -6.76 9.96 3.72
C LYS A 17 -6.08 9.46 2.48
N SER A 18 -6.57 9.88 1.32
CA SER A 18 -5.91 9.66 0.04
C SER A 18 -5.03 10.84 -0.33
N ILE A 19 -3.78 10.58 -0.68
CA ILE A 19 -2.79 11.56 -1.11
C ILE A 19 -2.27 11.11 -2.46
N GLU A 20 -2.33 12.00 -3.46
CA GLU A 20 -1.71 11.73 -4.76
C GLU A 20 -0.24 12.16 -4.73
N LEU A 21 0.64 11.23 -5.12
CA LEU A 21 2.06 11.48 -5.28
C LEU A 21 2.46 11.35 -6.75
N GLU A 22 3.23 12.32 -7.23
CA GLU A 22 3.75 12.33 -8.59
C GLU A 22 5.28 12.41 -8.59
N GLY A 23 5.91 11.65 -9.50
CA GLY A 23 7.30 11.78 -9.92
C GLY A 23 8.33 11.82 -8.79
N HIS A 24 8.70 13.02 -8.35
CA HIS A 24 9.81 13.24 -7.42
C HIS A 24 9.51 12.79 -5.98
N ARG A 25 8.24 12.83 -5.55
CA ARG A 25 7.83 12.31 -4.24
C ARG A 25 7.56 10.80 -4.25
N ALA A 26 7.39 10.23 -5.45
CA ALA A 26 7.13 8.81 -5.66
C ALA A 26 8.42 7.97 -5.65
N ALA A 27 9.56 8.55 -6.05
CA ALA A 27 10.85 7.85 -6.14
C ALA A 27 11.29 7.12 -4.84
N PRO A 28 11.14 7.69 -3.63
CA PRO A 28 11.55 7.03 -2.39
C PRO A 28 10.70 5.80 -2.00
N LEU A 29 9.50 5.67 -2.60
CA LEU A 29 8.60 4.55 -2.35
C LEU A 29 8.92 3.35 -3.24
N ILE A 30 9.58 3.58 -4.39
CA ILE A 30 9.97 2.52 -5.33
C ILE A 30 11.10 1.70 -4.68
N GLY A 31 10.97 0.37 -4.73
CA GLY A 31 11.92 -0.57 -4.14
C GLY A 31 11.63 -0.94 -2.68
N ARG A 32 10.68 -0.26 -2.02
CA ARG A 32 10.21 -0.63 -0.67
C ARG A 32 9.35 -1.89 -0.70
N LYS A 33 9.32 -2.61 0.42
CA LYS A 33 8.54 -3.83 0.56
C LYS A 33 7.29 -3.59 1.41
N ILE A 34 6.28 -4.44 1.21
CA ILE A 34 5.16 -4.56 2.16
C ILE A 34 5.73 -4.96 3.52
N GLY A 35 5.29 -4.24 4.56
CA GLY A 35 5.75 -4.39 5.93
C GLY A 35 6.78 -3.33 6.36
N ASP A 36 7.41 -2.64 5.41
CA ASP A 36 8.38 -1.59 5.72
C ASP A 36 7.70 -0.37 6.35
N ILE A 37 8.37 0.22 7.34
CA ILE A 37 7.99 1.48 7.98
C ILE A 37 8.70 2.63 7.26
N ILE A 38 7.94 3.66 6.90
CA ILE A 38 8.40 4.84 6.17
C ILE A 38 7.97 6.09 6.93
N ASP A 39 8.85 7.08 6.94
CA ASP A 39 8.53 8.43 7.40
C ASP A 39 7.63 9.15 6.39
N CYS A 40 6.45 9.58 6.83
CA CYS A 40 5.49 10.25 5.99
C CYS A 40 5.88 11.70 5.63
N THR A 41 7.12 12.11 5.88
CA THR A 41 7.69 13.38 5.40
C THR A 41 7.55 13.50 3.88
N VAL A 42 7.73 12.38 3.15
CA VAL A 42 7.56 12.31 1.69
C VAL A 42 6.10 12.57 1.26
N LEU A 43 5.15 12.28 2.15
CA LEU A 43 3.70 12.50 1.98
C LEU A 43 3.24 13.89 2.47
N GLY A 44 4.17 14.74 2.96
CA GLY A 44 3.84 16.04 3.55
C GLY A 44 3.26 15.95 4.96
N LEU A 45 3.49 14.84 5.67
CA LEU A 45 3.11 14.60 7.06
C LEU A 45 4.38 14.36 7.91
N PRO A 46 5.14 15.42 8.23
CA PRO A 46 6.37 15.28 9.01
C PRO A 46 6.07 14.80 10.43
N GLY A 47 6.88 13.86 10.91
CA GLY A 47 6.77 13.27 12.25
C GLY A 47 5.81 12.08 12.36
N TRP A 48 5.15 11.69 11.26
CA TRP A 48 4.30 10.50 11.22
C TRP A 48 5.08 9.33 10.63
N LYS A 49 4.98 8.15 11.24
CA LYS A 49 5.48 6.90 10.65
C LYS A 49 4.33 6.03 10.19
N ALA A 50 4.43 5.52 8.97
CA ALA A 50 3.45 4.61 8.43
C ALA A 50 4.10 3.34 7.90
N GLN A 51 3.40 2.23 8.07
CA GLN A 51 3.77 0.93 7.54
C GLN A 51 3.03 0.67 6.23
N ILE A 52 3.75 0.20 5.21
CA ILE A 52 3.12 -0.28 3.97
C ILE A 52 2.41 -1.60 4.26
N THR A 53 1.09 -1.64 4.05
CA THR A 53 0.30 -2.86 4.26
C THR A 53 0.01 -3.60 2.96
N GLY A 54 0.02 -2.90 1.83
CA GLY A 54 -0.22 -3.51 0.52
C GLY A 54 -0.44 -2.48 -0.58
N GLY A 55 -1.02 -2.93 -1.68
CA GLY A 55 -1.30 -2.07 -2.82
C GLY A 55 -1.94 -2.83 -3.98
N SER A 56 -2.18 -2.10 -5.06
CA SER A 56 -2.79 -2.62 -6.28
C SER A 56 -2.00 -2.15 -7.50
N ASP A 57 -1.77 -3.09 -8.42
CA ASP A 57 -1.18 -2.86 -9.73
C ASP A 57 -2.15 -2.11 -10.66
N LYS A 58 -1.65 -1.54 -11.76
CA LYS A 58 -2.44 -0.88 -12.80
C LYS A 58 -3.54 -1.75 -13.38
N ASP A 59 -3.30 -3.05 -13.47
CA ASP A 59 -4.27 -4.03 -13.97
C ASP A 59 -5.20 -4.58 -12.87
N GLY A 60 -5.16 -3.98 -11.67
CA GLY A 60 -6.02 -4.37 -10.54
C GLY A 60 -5.55 -5.61 -9.77
N PHE A 61 -4.35 -6.14 -10.07
CA PHE A 61 -3.80 -7.25 -9.29
C PHE A 61 -3.37 -6.78 -7.90
N PRO A 62 -3.81 -7.45 -6.82
CA PRO A 62 -3.39 -7.10 -5.47
C PRO A 62 -1.94 -7.52 -5.25
N MET A 63 -1.23 -6.71 -4.47
CA MET A 63 0.08 -7.10 -3.95
C MET A 63 -0.06 -8.08 -2.79
N ARG A 64 0.87 -9.04 -2.70
CA ARG A 64 0.88 -10.05 -1.64
C ARG A 64 2.25 -10.10 -0.95
N PRO A 65 2.32 -10.05 0.39
CA PRO A 65 3.59 -10.03 1.11
C PRO A 65 4.43 -11.30 0.90
N ASP A 66 3.76 -12.44 0.70
CA ASP A 66 4.39 -13.75 0.51
C ASP A 66 5.18 -13.88 -0.80
N VAL A 67 4.84 -13.08 -1.82
CA VAL A 67 5.46 -13.17 -3.14
C VAL A 67 6.59 -12.16 -3.21
N HIS A 68 7.83 -12.64 -3.28
CA HIS A 68 8.99 -11.75 -3.32
C HIS A 68 9.16 -11.06 -4.68
N GLY A 69 9.55 -9.79 -4.63
CA GLY A 69 9.98 -9.00 -5.79
C GLY A 69 8.87 -8.11 -6.35
N GLY A 70 9.20 -7.40 -7.43
CA GLY A 70 8.28 -6.50 -8.13
C GLY A 70 7.55 -7.15 -9.30
N VAL A 71 7.53 -8.48 -9.39
CA VAL A 71 7.01 -9.22 -10.56
C VAL A 71 5.57 -9.67 -10.36
N ARG A 72 4.89 -9.93 -11.48
CA ARG A 72 3.61 -10.65 -11.48
C ARG A 72 3.88 -12.14 -11.57
N ARG A 73 3.26 -12.93 -10.69
CA ARG A 73 3.37 -14.39 -10.73
C ARG A 73 2.00 -15.05 -10.53
N ASP A 74 1.85 -16.19 -11.19
CA ASP A 74 0.74 -17.10 -10.98
C ASP A 74 1.01 -17.98 -9.76
N VAL A 75 0.20 -17.83 -8.71
CA VAL A 75 0.32 -18.58 -7.47
C VAL A 75 -0.97 -19.36 -7.21
N ILE A 76 -0.85 -20.58 -6.71
CA ILE A 76 -2.00 -21.36 -6.26
C ILE A 76 -2.40 -20.82 -4.89
N LEU A 77 -3.55 -20.13 -4.84
CA LEU A 77 -4.10 -19.56 -3.63
C LEU A 77 -5.19 -20.47 -3.08
N SER A 78 -5.15 -20.67 -1.77
CA SER A 78 -6.25 -21.28 -1.00
C SER A 78 -7.16 -20.20 -0.42
N GLU A 79 -6.59 -19.08 0.02
CA GLU A 79 -7.31 -17.95 0.63
C GLU A 79 -6.48 -16.65 0.63
N GLY A 80 -7.12 -15.54 0.99
CA GLY A 80 -6.47 -14.26 1.26
C GLY A 80 -6.52 -13.25 0.09
N PRO A 81 -5.56 -12.30 0.03
CA PRO A 81 -5.56 -11.23 -0.96
C PRO A 81 -5.56 -11.78 -2.39
N GLY A 82 -6.59 -11.42 -3.16
CA GLY A 82 -6.79 -11.87 -4.54
C GLY A 82 -7.61 -13.14 -4.72
N PHE A 83 -7.90 -13.89 -3.65
CA PHE A 83 -8.76 -15.07 -3.72
C PHE A 83 -9.63 -15.25 -2.48
N ASN A 84 -10.94 -15.13 -2.68
CA ASN A 84 -11.95 -15.48 -1.69
C ASN A 84 -12.61 -16.81 -2.12
N PRO A 85 -12.26 -17.96 -1.53
CA PRO A 85 -12.82 -19.25 -1.90
C PRO A 85 -14.32 -19.29 -1.58
N LYS A 86 -15.13 -19.92 -2.45
CA LYS A 86 -16.57 -20.10 -2.18
C LYS A 86 -16.87 -21.43 -1.52
N LYS A 87 -15.98 -22.41 -1.69
CA LYS A 87 -16.08 -23.74 -1.10
C LYS A 87 -14.85 -23.99 -0.24
N GLU A 88 -15.06 -24.72 0.84
CA GLU A 88 -13.98 -25.17 1.70
C GLU A 88 -13.01 -26.06 0.90
N GLY A 89 -11.71 -25.80 1.02
CA GLY A 89 -10.66 -26.51 0.27
C GLY A 89 -10.50 -26.11 -1.20
N GLU A 90 -11.24 -25.12 -1.71
CA GLU A 90 -11.04 -24.61 -3.07
C GLU A 90 -9.65 -23.97 -3.21
N ARG A 91 -8.89 -24.39 -4.22
CA ARG A 91 -7.61 -23.77 -4.56
C ARG A 91 -7.63 -23.36 -6.02
N ARG A 92 -7.21 -22.12 -6.31
CA ARG A 92 -7.17 -21.60 -7.67
C ARG A 92 -5.84 -20.93 -7.97
N ARG A 93 -5.28 -21.22 -9.14
CA ARG A 93 -4.14 -20.48 -9.67
C ARG A 93 -4.63 -19.10 -10.11
N LYS A 94 -4.07 -18.04 -9.52
CA LYS A 94 -4.35 -16.64 -9.85
C LYS A 94 -3.07 -15.83 -9.95
N LYS A 95 -3.11 -14.80 -10.79
CA LYS A 95 -2.06 -13.79 -10.89
C LYS A 95 -2.11 -12.84 -9.70
N VAL A 96 -0.97 -12.64 -9.08
CA VAL A 96 -0.75 -11.68 -7.99
C VAL A 96 0.51 -10.87 -8.26
N ARG A 97 0.59 -9.68 -7.66
CA ARG A 97 1.80 -8.86 -7.68
C ARG A 97 2.64 -9.18 -6.44
N GLY A 98 3.96 -9.16 -6.62
CA GLY A 98 4.89 -9.32 -5.51
C GLY A 98 4.86 -8.17 -4.51
N ASN A 99 5.66 -8.31 -3.47
CA ASN A 99 5.68 -7.45 -2.29
C ASN A 99 6.50 -6.17 -2.46
N THR A 100 7.23 -6.02 -3.57
CA THR A 100 8.08 -4.85 -3.80
C THR A 100 7.35 -3.80 -4.63
N ILE A 101 7.43 -2.54 -4.20
CA ILE A 101 6.80 -1.43 -4.89
C ILE A 101 7.59 -1.08 -6.16
N THR A 102 6.90 -1.05 -7.29
CA THR A 102 7.42 -0.70 -8.62
C THR A 102 6.58 0.41 -9.24
N GLU A 103 7.06 1.00 -10.34
CA GLU A 103 6.36 2.06 -11.08
C GLU A 103 4.99 1.67 -11.64
N ASP A 104 4.74 0.36 -11.85
CA ASP A 104 3.46 -0.14 -12.35
C ASP A 104 2.32 -0.07 -11.32
N ILE A 105 2.63 0.18 -10.05
CA ILE A 105 1.63 0.25 -9.00
C ILE A 105 0.84 1.55 -9.11
N VAL A 106 -0.48 1.46 -8.93
CA VAL A 106 -1.36 2.64 -8.97
C VAL A 106 -1.75 3.05 -7.56
N GLN A 107 -1.97 2.10 -6.66
CA GLN A 107 -2.41 2.37 -5.29
C GLN A 107 -1.49 1.72 -4.27
N ILE A 108 -1.11 2.46 -3.24
CA ILE A 108 -0.36 1.97 -2.10
C ILE A 108 -1.19 2.21 -0.84
N ASN A 109 -1.38 1.16 -0.04
CA ASN A 109 -2.07 1.22 1.24
C ASN A 109 -1.03 1.28 2.36
N MET A 110 -1.21 2.24 3.25
CA MET A 110 -0.35 2.47 4.40
C MET A 110 -1.19 2.59 5.68
N LYS A 111 -0.63 2.12 6.79
CA LYS A 111 -1.21 2.21 8.12
C LYS A 111 -0.31 3.05 9.00
N VAL A 112 -0.87 4.04 9.71
CA VAL A 112 -0.13 4.85 10.68
C VAL A 112 0.27 3.96 11.87
N VAL A 113 1.55 3.96 12.22
CA VAL A 113 2.12 3.22 13.36
C VAL A 113 2.46 4.18 14.49
N GLU A 114 3.09 5.31 14.17
CA GLU A 114 3.41 6.36 15.14
C GLU A 114 2.84 7.70 14.66
N LYS A 115 2.15 8.38 15.59
CA LYS A 115 1.66 9.74 15.40
C LYS A 115 2.36 10.69 16.38
N PRO A 116 2.75 11.89 15.95
CA PRO A 116 3.19 12.92 16.86
C PRO A 116 1.99 13.42 17.69
N GLU A 117 2.20 13.70 18.97
CA GLU A 117 1.14 14.18 19.86
C GLU A 117 0.47 15.45 19.29
N GLY A 118 -0.86 15.46 19.27
CA GLY A 118 -1.66 16.63 18.91
C GLY A 118 -1.97 16.87 17.43
N LYS A 119 -1.57 15.99 16.49
CA LYS A 119 -1.95 16.12 15.06
C LYS A 119 -2.99 15.08 14.67
N SER A 120 -4.11 15.53 14.09
CA SER A 120 -5.15 14.66 13.53
C SER A 120 -5.08 14.62 12.00
N LEU A 121 -5.54 13.53 11.38
CA LEU A 121 -5.58 13.43 9.90
C LEU A 121 -6.59 14.40 9.26
N LYS A 122 -7.47 15.00 10.07
CA LYS A 122 -8.54 15.90 9.62
C LYS A 122 -8.04 17.26 9.11
N GLU A 123 -6.90 17.76 9.60
CA GLU A 123 -6.52 19.19 9.44
C GLU A 123 -5.93 19.59 8.08
N LYS A 124 -5.85 18.70 7.09
CA LYS A 124 -5.30 19.04 5.76
C LYS A 124 -6.28 18.81 4.62
N LYS A 125 -7.55 19.19 4.81
CA LYS A 125 -8.49 19.50 3.73
C LYS A 125 -8.67 21.03 3.72
N GLU A 126 -7.70 21.78 3.25
CA GLU A 126 -7.89 23.18 2.82
C GLU A 126 -6.62 23.65 2.11
N GLY A 127 -6.81 24.24 0.93
CA GLY A 127 -5.79 24.67 -0.01
C GLY A 127 -6.15 24.27 -1.43
#